data_AF-A0A2W1TRG2-F1
#
_entry.id   AF-A0A2W1TRG2-F1
#
_cell.length_a   1.000
_cell.length_b   1.000
_cell.length_c   1.000
_cell.angle_alpha   90.00
_cell.angle_beta   90.00
_cell.angle_gamma   90.00
#
_symmetry.space_group_name_H-M   'P 1'
#
loop_
_entity.id
_entity.type
_entity.pdbx_description
1 polymer ?
#
loop_
_entity_poly.entity_id
_entity_poly.type
_entity_poly.pdbx_seq_one_letter_code
_entity_poly.pdbx_strand_id
1 'polypeptide(L)'
;MKTDVTDWYLVADWDARPESADVIAARLVDASAAIEVALPVFDGIWTVKDLNVDSADERSWSGLVGSSPYKVDGVAEPARGFTLSLASVISGGSMLHASVTAGAALQTIINKPNEFVLDFRARHFGEAVEIDLPIPADERFRDLGMRIKSIWDASDLRVEFG
;
A
#
# COMPACT_ATOMS: atom_id res chain seq x y z
N MET A 1 9.01 20.17 -11.72
CA MET A 1 9.94 20.61 -10.67
C MET A 1 10.13 19.43 -9.76
N LYS A 2 11.37 19.07 -9.41
CA LYS A 2 11.59 17.92 -8.55
C LYS A 2 11.23 18.25 -7.10
N THR A 3 10.50 17.37 -6.46
CA THR A 3 10.16 17.39 -5.03
C THR A 3 10.96 16.29 -4.35
N ASP A 4 11.64 16.61 -3.27
CA ASP A 4 12.29 15.62 -2.41
C ASP A 4 11.21 14.97 -1.53
N VAL A 5 11.06 13.65 -1.67
CA VAL A 5 10.06 12.84 -0.96
C VAL A 5 10.71 11.74 -0.12
N THR A 6 12.01 11.86 0.17
CA THR A 6 12.79 10.84 0.88
C THR A 6 12.14 10.41 2.19
N ASP A 7 11.64 11.38 2.96
CA ASP A 7 11.03 11.15 4.27
C ASP A 7 9.49 11.25 4.23
N TRP A 8 8.91 11.22 3.04
CA TRP A 8 7.45 11.22 2.89
C TRP A 8 6.92 9.82 3.13
N TYR A 9 5.98 9.71 4.05
CA TYR A 9 5.29 8.46 4.27
C TYR A 9 3.88 8.66 4.78
N LEU A 10 3.06 7.65 4.51
CA LEU A 10 1.65 7.59 4.89
C LEU A 10 1.41 6.25 5.58
N VAL A 11 0.76 6.28 6.73
CA VAL A 11 0.26 5.09 7.43
C VAL A 11 -1.21 5.29 7.76
N ALA A 12 -2.06 4.36 7.32
CA ALA A 12 -3.46 4.28 7.71
C ALA A 12 -3.67 2.97 8.46
N ASP A 13 -4.20 3.02 9.68
CA ASP A 13 -4.40 1.84 10.53
C ASP A 13 -5.88 1.61 10.86
N TRP A 14 -6.24 0.34 11.07
CA TRP A 14 -7.58 -0.03 11.50
C TRP A 14 -7.54 -1.23 12.45
N ASP A 15 -8.66 -1.39 13.16
CA ASP A 15 -8.87 -2.51 14.05
C ASP A 15 -8.61 -3.84 13.34
N ALA A 16 -7.81 -4.68 13.97
CA ALA A 16 -7.53 -6.00 13.47
C ALA A 16 -8.81 -6.84 13.44
N ARG A 17 -9.26 -7.17 12.23
CA ARG A 17 -10.47 -7.94 11.97
C ARG A 17 -10.24 -8.95 10.84
N PRO A 18 -11.03 -10.03 10.81
CA PRO A 18 -11.18 -10.86 9.63
C PRO A 18 -11.51 -10.06 8.36
N GLU A 19 -10.76 -10.28 7.28
CA GLU A 19 -11.05 -9.68 5.97
C GLU A 19 -10.92 -10.75 4.87
N SER A 20 -11.83 -10.73 3.89
CA SER A 20 -11.78 -11.64 2.75
C SER A 20 -10.76 -11.16 1.72
N ALA A 21 -10.24 -12.09 0.91
CA ALA A 21 -9.30 -11.74 -0.16
C ALA A 21 -9.92 -10.74 -1.16
N ASP A 22 -11.20 -10.87 -1.46
CA ASP A 22 -11.92 -10.00 -2.39
C ASP A 22 -12.07 -8.58 -1.85
N VAL A 23 -12.39 -8.41 -0.55
CA VAL A 23 -12.49 -7.08 0.07
C VAL A 23 -11.15 -6.36 0.03
N ILE A 24 -10.06 -7.07 0.32
CA ILE A 24 -8.70 -6.51 0.26
C ILE A 24 -8.33 -6.17 -1.18
N ALA A 25 -8.64 -7.04 -2.14
CA ALA A 25 -8.38 -6.82 -3.55
C ALA A 25 -9.08 -5.58 -4.08
N ALA A 26 -10.37 -5.41 -3.78
CA ALA A 26 -11.13 -4.22 -4.15
C ALA A 26 -10.52 -2.94 -3.56
N ARG A 27 -10.11 -2.96 -2.28
CA ARG A 27 -9.43 -1.82 -1.65
C ARG A 27 -8.05 -1.53 -2.25
N LEU A 28 -7.32 -2.55 -2.69
CA LEU A 28 -6.04 -2.38 -3.39
C LEU A 28 -6.23 -1.70 -4.75
N VAL A 29 -7.29 -2.06 -5.48
CA VAL A 29 -7.66 -1.39 -6.74
C VAL A 29 -7.99 0.07 -6.47
N ASP A 30 -8.87 0.36 -5.51
CA ASP A 30 -9.27 1.73 -5.16
C ASP A 30 -8.08 2.57 -4.65
N ALA A 31 -7.22 1.98 -3.82
CA ALA A 31 -6.02 2.64 -3.31
C ALA A 31 -5.03 2.94 -4.44
N SER A 32 -4.83 2.01 -5.36
CA SER A 32 -3.93 2.21 -6.50
C SER A 32 -4.46 3.30 -7.44
N ALA A 33 -5.77 3.35 -7.69
CA ALA A 33 -6.39 4.43 -8.46
C ALA A 33 -6.21 5.80 -7.76
N ALA A 34 -6.36 5.86 -6.43
CA ALA A 34 -6.11 7.08 -5.68
C ALA A 34 -4.64 7.52 -5.76
N ILE A 35 -3.71 6.57 -5.68
CA ILE A 35 -2.26 6.78 -5.81
C ILE A 35 -1.92 7.31 -7.21
N GLU A 36 -2.44 6.70 -8.27
CA GLU A 36 -2.22 7.13 -9.66
C GLU A 36 -2.65 8.59 -9.87
N VAL A 37 -3.81 8.97 -9.33
CA VAL A 37 -4.29 10.36 -9.40
C VAL A 37 -3.36 11.29 -8.63
N ALA A 38 -2.91 10.93 -7.43
CA ALA A 38 -2.09 11.79 -6.59
C ALA A 38 -0.65 11.92 -7.10
N LEU A 39 -0.08 10.82 -7.60
CA LEU A 39 1.30 10.63 -8.02
C LEU A 39 1.35 10.18 -9.49
N PRO A 40 1.30 11.10 -10.48
CA PRO A 40 1.31 10.75 -11.91
C PRO A 40 2.58 10.03 -12.40
N VAL A 41 3.59 9.91 -11.54
CA VAL A 41 4.82 9.13 -11.79
C VAL A 41 4.62 7.63 -11.61
N PHE A 42 3.52 7.21 -10.98
CA PHE A 42 3.10 5.81 -10.89
C PHE A 42 2.43 5.39 -12.21
N ASP A 43 2.86 4.27 -12.77
CA ASP A 43 2.43 3.79 -14.10
C ASP A 43 1.26 2.80 -14.04
N GLY A 44 0.67 2.61 -12.86
CA GLY A 44 -0.42 1.66 -12.66
C GLY A 44 0.03 0.21 -12.51
N ILE A 45 1.33 -0.07 -12.42
CA ILE A 45 1.86 -1.44 -12.29
C ILE A 45 2.58 -1.62 -10.95
N TRP A 46 2.17 -2.67 -10.23
CA TRP A 46 2.83 -3.11 -9.00
C TRP A 46 3.61 -4.40 -9.24
N THR A 47 4.81 -4.50 -8.68
CA THR A 47 5.58 -5.73 -8.57
C THR A 47 5.36 -6.35 -7.18
N VAL A 48 4.98 -7.63 -7.16
CA VAL A 48 4.74 -8.44 -5.95
C VAL A 48 5.43 -9.79 -6.10
N LYS A 49 6.46 -10.07 -5.28
CA LYS A 49 7.24 -11.33 -5.35
C LYS A 49 7.63 -11.70 -6.80
N ASP A 50 8.21 -10.74 -7.52
CA ASP A 50 8.65 -10.86 -8.91
C ASP A 50 7.54 -10.97 -9.98
N LEU A 51 6.27 -10.81 -9.59
CA LEU A 51 5.13 -10.74 -10.51
C LEU A 51 4.68 -9.30 -10.70
N ASN A 52 4.50 -8.89 -11.95
CA ASN A 52 3.87 -7.61 -12.26
C ASN A 52 2.35 -7.77 -12.32
N VAL A 53 1.65 -6.88 -11.63
CA VAL A 53 0.20 -6.89 -11.45
C VAL A 53 -0.31 -5.51 -11.84
N ASP A 54 -1.26 -5.49 -12.78
CA ASP A 54 -1.97 -4.28 -13.12
C ASP A 54 -2.80 -3.83 -11.90
N SER A 55 -2.67 -2.56 -11.52
CA SER A 55 -3.40 -1.96 -10.40
C SER A 55 -4.91 -2.19 -10.47
N ALA A 56 -5.50 -2.27 -11.66
CA ALA A 56 -6.93 -2.47 -11.86
C ALA A 56 -7.35 -3.96 -11.90
N ASP A 57 -6.42 -4.92 -11.88
CA ASP A 57 -6.73 -6.35 -11.98
C ASP A 57 -7.13 -6.98 -10.63
N GLU A 58 -8.38 -6.74 -10.23
CA GLU A 58 -8.97 -7.27 -8.99
C GLU A 58 -8.83 -8.80 -8.86
N ARG A 59 -8.91 -9.55 -9.97
CA ARG A 59 -8.84 -11.01 -9.94
C ARG A 59 -7.43 -11.48 -9.59
N SER A 60 -6.41 -10.85 -10.18
CA SER A 60 -5.01 -11.13 -9.81
C SER A 60 -4.73 -10.76 -8.36
N TRP A 61 -5.29 -9.64 -7.87
CA TRP A 61 -5.19 -9.24 -6.47
C TRP A 61 -5.80 -10.26 -5.52
N SER A 62 -7.04 -10.67 -5.75
CA SER A 62 -7.72 -11.69 -4.92
C SER A 62 -6.94 -13.00 -4.92
N GLY A 63 -6.41 -13.42 -6.08
CA GLY A 63 -5.52 -14.57 -6.19
C GLY A 63 -4.26 -14.46 -5.33
N LEU A 64 -3.59 -13.29 -5.34
CA LEU A 64 -2.37 -13.04 -4.57
C LEU A 64 -2.64 -13.00 -3.06
N VAL A 65 -3.64 -12.24 -2.61
CA VAL A 65 -4.07 -12.19 -1.20
C VAL A 65 -4.46 -13.59 -0.73
N GLY A 66 -5.27 -14.26 -1.53
CA GLY A 66 -5.71 -15.64 -1.31
C GLY A 66 -4.59 -16.67 -1.37
N SER A 67 -3.41 -16.37 -1.91
CA SER A 67 -2.26 -17.30 -1.97
C SER A 67 -1.29 -17.15 -0.78
N SER A 68 -1.50 -16.15 0.07
CA SER A 68 -0.65 -15.86 1.23
C SER A 68 -0.41 -17.12 2.08
N PRO A 69 0.86 -17.44 2.44
CA PRO A 69 1.23 -18.68 3.12
C PRO A 69 0.68 -18.80 4.55
N TYR A 70 0.06 -17.74 5.08
CA TYR A 70 -0.63 -17.74 6.36
C TYR A 70 -2.00 -18.43 6.30
N LYS A 71 -2.10 -19.53 5.55
CA LYS A 71 -3.24 -20.46 5.57
C LYS A 71 -3.00 -21.51 6.66
N VAL A 72 -3.98 -21.69 7.55
CA VAL A 72 -4.02 -22.86 8.43
C VAL A 72 -5.12 -23.77 7.93
N ASP A 73 -4.78 -25.06 7.77
CA ASP A 73 -5.64 -26.09 7.19
C ASP A 73 -7.02 -26.21 7.86
N GLY A 74 -8.06 -26.37 7.03
CA GLY A 74 -9.31 -27.04 7.43
C GLY A 74 -10.56 -26.19 7.69
N VAL A 75 -10.55 -24.87 7.47
CA VAL A 75 -11.78 -24.04 7.59
C VAL A 75 -11.90 -23.10 6.39
N ALA A 76 -13.11 -23.04 5.80
CA ALA A 76 -13.46 -22.04 4.81
C ALA A 76 -13.67 -20.68 5.51
N GLU A 77 -12.74 -19.75 5.29
CA GLU A 77 -12.71 -18.35 5.78
C GLU A 77 -12.48 -18.13 7.29
N PRO A 78 -11.89 -16.99 7.73
CA PRO A 78 -11.30 -15.85 6.99
C PRO A 78 -9.76 -15.82 7.10
N ALA A 79 -9.10 -15.01 6.25
CA ALA A 79 -7.64 -14.84 6.30
C ALA A 79 -7.20 -14.43 7.71
N ARG A 80 -6.53 -15.35 8.41
CA ARG A 80 -5.99 -15.05 9.73
C ARG A 80 -4.95 -13.92 9.62
N GLY A 81 -4.27 -13.73 8.50
CA GLY A 81 -3.43 -12.57 8.29
C GLY A 81 -2.75 -12.63 6.94
N PHE A 82 -2.42 -11.50 6.36
CA PHE A 82 -1.53 -11.44 5.22
C PHE A 82 -0.65 -10.20 5.33
N THR A 83 0.52 -10.32 4.71
CA THR A 83 1.41 -9.18 4.46
C THR A 83 1.74 -9.20 2.98
N LEU A 84 1.41 -8.09 2.30
CA LEU A 84 1.79 -7.82 0.93
C LEU A 84 2.74 -6.64 0.91
N SER A 85 3.82 -6.77 0.14
CA SER A 85 4.76 -5.70 -0.17
C SER A 85 4.70 -5.48 -1.67
N LEU A 86 4.37 -4.27 -2.07
CA LEU A 86 4.18 -3.83 -3.44
C LEU A 86 5.28 -2.82 -3.75
N ALA A 87 5.93 -2.94 -4.90
CA ALA A 87 6.89 -1.96 -5.37
C ALA A 87 6.54 -1.55 -6.79
N SER A 88 6.66 -0.27 -7.12
CA SER A 88 6.57 0.22 -8.48
C SER A 88 7.79 1.09 -8.76
N VAL A 89 8.50 0.80 -9.84
CA VAL A 89 9.67 1.58 -10.24
C VAL A 89 9.20 2.88 -10.88
N ILE A 90 9.62 4.00 -10.30
CA ILE A 90 9.31 5.34 -10.81
C ILE A 90 10.55 5.95 -11.48
N SER A 91 10.38 7.15 -12.04
CA SER A 91 11.43 7.86 -12.78
C SER A 91 12.75 7.94 -11.99
N GLY A 92 13.88 7.68 -12.67
CA GLY A 92 15.22 7.67 -12.05
C GLY A 92 15.62 6.36 -11.37
N GLY A 93 14.74 5.36 -11.33
CA GLY A 93 15.01 4.05 -10.71
C GLY A 93 14.73 4.00 -9.21
N SER A 94 14.20 5.09 -8.64
CA SER A 94 13.56 5.09 -7.32
C SER A 94 12.28 4.24 -7.35
N MET A 95 11.75 3.91 -6.18
CA MET A 95 10.57 3.07 -6.04
C MET A 95 9.51 3.76 -5.21
N LEU A 96 8.27 3.69 -5.68
CA LEU A 96 7.10 3.81 -4.81
C LEU A 96 6.89 2.45 -4.16
N HIS A 97 6.73 2.41 -2.84
CA HIS A 97 6.48 1.18 -2.12
C HIS A 97 5.20 1.31 -1.32
N ALA A 98 4.40 0.26 -1.36
CA ALA A 98 3.25 0.11 -0.49
C ALA A 98 3.34 -1.21 0.26
N SER A 99 2.84 -1.25 1.48
CA SER A 99 2.62 -2.51 2.18
C SER A 99 1.28 -2.56 2.85
N VAL A 100 0.67 -3.73 2.80
CA VAL A 100 -0.59 -4.02 3.48
C VAL A 100 -0.37 -5.18 4.42
N THR A 101 -0.69 -4.96 5.69
CA THR A 101 -0.58 -5.96 6.74
C THR A 101 -1.93 -6.02 7.43
N ALA A 102 -2.70 -7.08 7.20
CA ALA A 102 -4.05 -7.17 7.74
C ALA A 102 -4.47 -8.60 8.11
N GLY A 103 -5.27 -8.72 9.18
CA GLY A 103 -5.95 -9.92 9.64
C GLY A 103 -5.71 -10.27 11.12
N ALA A 104 -6.59 -11.11 11.68
CA ALA A 104 -6.71 -11.38 13.12
C ALA A 104 -5.50 -12.04 13.83
N ALA A 105 -4.57 -12.66 13.11
CA ALA A 105 -3.36 -13.28 13.63
C ALA A 105 -2.32 -12.24 14.04
N LEU A 106 -2.31 -11.08 13.39
CA LEU A 106 -1.43 -9.98 13.77
C LEU A 106 -1.86 -9.41 15.13
N GLN A 107 -3.17 -9.39 15.39
CA GLN A 107 -3.70 -9.06 16.72
C GLN A 107 -3.27 -10.08 17.78
N THR A 108 -3.40 -11.37 17.49
CA THR A 108 -3.22 -12.44 18.49
C THR A 108 -1.76 -12.80 18.76
N ILE A 109 -0.85 -12.60 17.79
CA ILE A 109 0.57 -12.98 17.93
C ILE A 109 1.45 -11.77 18.27
N ILE A 110 1.20 -10.60 17.65
CA ILE A 110 2.08 -9.43 17.77
C ILE A 110 1.37 -8.16 18.27
N ASN A 111 0.07 -8.24 18.59
CA ASN A 111 -0.77 -7.14 19.08
C ASN A 111 -0.64 -5.86 18.23
N LYS A 112 -0.63 -6.03 16.90
CA LYS A 112 -0.51 -4.93 15.94
C LYS A 112 -1.85 -4.69 15.23
N PRO A 113 -2.27 -3.43 15.00
CA PRO A 113 -3.42 -3.13 14.14
C PRO A 113 -3.17 -3.59 12.70
N ASN A 114 -4.24 -3.63 11.92
CA ASN A 114 -4.09 -3.72 10.47
C ASN A 114 -3.56 -2.38 9.94
N GLU A 115 -2.76 -2.40 8.89
CA GLU A 115 -2.16 -1.18 8.34
C GLU A 115 -2.00 -1.24 6.83
N PHE A 116 -2.11 -0.05 6.23
CA PHE A 116 -1.66 0.27 4.89
C PHE A 116 -0.56 1.33 5.03
N VAL A 117 0.59 1.08 4.41
CA VAL A 117 1.74 1.99 4.39
C VAL A 117 2.07 2.33 2.95
N LEU A 118 2.40 3.59 2.69
CA LEU A 118 2.95 4.07 1.43
C LEU A 118 4.21 4.89 1.73
N ASP A 119 5.34 4.51 1.14
CA ASP A 119 6.62 5.20 1.27
C ASP A 119 7.36 5.28 -0.08
N PHE A 120 8.46 6.04 -0.09
CA PHE A 120 9.34 6.16 -1.24
C PHE A 120 10.72 5.61 -0.90
N ARG A 121 11.33 4.90 -1.84
CA ARG A 121 12.65 4.29 -1.66
C ARG A 121 13.59 4.72 -2.76
N ALA A 122 14.79 5.10 -2.36
CA ALA A 122 15.85 5.40 -3.30
C ALA A 122 16.40 4.12 -3.93
N ARG A 123 16.99 4.27 -5.13
CA ARG A 123 17.67 3.18 -5.81
C ARG A 123 18.86 2.66 -5.02
N HIS A 124 19.63 3.56 -4.40
CA HIS A 124 20.74 3.22 -3.54
C HIS A 124 20.54 3.78 -2.13
N PHE A 125 21.07 3.05 -1.14
CA PHE A 125 20.96 3.44 0.25
C PHE A 125 21.63 4.81 0.51
N GLY A 126 20.89 5.71 1.16
CA GLY A 126 21.36 7.06 1.52
C GLY A 126 21.22 8.12 0.42
N GLU A 127 20.68 7.77 -0.75
CA GLU A 127 20.33 8.75 -1.78
C GLU A 127 18.96 9.39 -1.49
N ALA A 128 18.81 10.66 -1.87
CA ALA A 128 17.51 11.34 -1.83
C ALA A 128 16.58 10.81 -2.93
N VAL A 129 15.28 10.76 -2.63
CA VAL A 129 14.24 10.43 -3.60
C VAL A 129 13.64 11.71 -4.15
N GLU A 130 14.09 12.11 -5.34
CA GLU A 130 13.55 13.26 -6.04
C GLU A 130 12.60 12.85 -7.17
N ILE A 131 11.35 13.30 -7.12
CA ILE A 131 10.34 12.96 -8.13
C ILE A 131 9.68 14.20 -8.71
N ASP A 132 9.30 14.14 -9.99
CA ASP A 132 8.58 15.24 -10.64
C ASP A 132 7.10 15.17 -10.27
N LEU A 133 6.69 16.03 -9.34
CA LEU A 133 5.31 16.10 -8.87
C LEU A 133 4.66 17.43 -9.23
N PRO A 134 3.33 17.43 -9.53
CA PRO A 134 2.56 18.65 -9.65
C PRO A 134 2.57 19.43 -8.33
N ILE A 135 2.76 20.75 -8.40
CA ILE A 135 2.68 21.65 -7.24
C ILE A 135 1.21 22.04 -7.00
N PRO A 136 0.71 22.07 -5.74
CA PRO A 136 1.41 21.72 -4.49
C PRO A 136 1.40 20.21 -4.21
N ALA A 137 2.60 19.61 -4.11
CA ALA A 137 2.77 18.16 -3.98
C ALA A 137 2.41 17.63 -2.58
N ASP A 138 2.68 18.42 -1.54
CA ASP A 138 2.42 18.09 -0.15
C ASP A 138 0.91 18.05 0.14
N GLU A 139 0.16 19.04 -0.33
CA GLU A 139 -1.31 19.06 -0.24
C GLU A 139 -1.93 17.83 -0.92
N ARG A 140 -1.45 17.49 -2.13
CA ARG A 140 -1.90 16.28 -2.83
C ARG A 140 -1.63 14.99 -2.05
N PHE A 141 -0.48 14.91 -1.38
CA PHE A 141 -0.13 13.74 -0.57
C PHE A 141 -0.95 13.66 0.73
N ARG A 142 -1.30 14.79 1.35
CA ARG A 142 -2.28 14.83 2.45
C ARG A 142 -3.66 14.40 1.99
N ASP A 143 -4.11 14.87 0.84
CA ASP A 143 -5.39 14.48 0.25
C ASP A 143 -5.42 12.98 -0.09
N LEU A 144 -4.30 12.44 -0.59
CA LEU A 144 -4.12 11.00 -0.75
C LEU A 144 -4.27 10.28 0.59
N GLY A 145 -3.63 10.77 1.65
CA GLY A 145 -3.81 10.29 3.03
C GLY A 145 -5.27 10.14 3.42
N MET A 146 -6.06 11.19 3.23
CA MET A 146 -7.49 11.18 3.56
C MET A 146 -8.29 10.19 2.72
N ARG A 147 -7.96 10.03 1.42
CA ARG A 147 -8.61 9.03 0.55
C ARG A 147 -8.26 7.61 0.98
N ILE A 148 -6.99 7.33 1.25
CA ILE A 148 -6.53 6.03 1.74
C ILE A 148 -7.22 5.70 3.08
N LYS A 149 -7.30 6.67 4.00
CA LYS A 149 -8.05 6.50 5.26
C LYS A 149 -9.50 6.06 5.01
N SER A 150 -10.17 6.68 4.04
CA SER A 150 -11.55 6.32 3.67
C SER A 150 -11.66 4.94 3.02
N ILE A 151 -10.75 4.58 2.11
CA ILE A 151 -10.76 3.29 1.40
C ILE A 151 -10.59 2.12 2.37
N TRP A 152 -9.67 2.29 3.33
CA TRP A 152 -9.36 1.26 4.31
C TRP A 152 -10.27 1.28 5.55
N ASP A 153 -11.19 2.24 5.65
CA ASP A 153 -12.01 2.45 6.86
C ASP A 153 -11.10 2.58 8.10
N ALA A 154 -10.02 3.35 7.94
CA ALA A 154 -8.96 3.49 8.93
C ALA A 154 -9.39 4.40 10.09
N SER A 155 -9.10 3.95 11.30
CA SER A 155 -9.31 4.71 12.54
C SER A 155 -8.33 5.88 12.62
N ASP A 156 -7.04 5.62 12.39
CA ASP A 156 -5.98 6.62 12.44
C ASP A 156 -5.31 6.80 11.07
N LEU A 157 -4.71 7.97 10.89
CA LEU A 157 -3.94 8.34 9.71
C LEU A 157 -2.75 9.19 10.13
N ARG A 158 -1.56 8.78 9.72
CA ARG A 158 -0.31 9.53 9.87
C ARG A 158 0.26 9.85 8.49
N VAL A 159 0.53 11.13 8.25
CA VAL A 159 1.18 11.63 7.03
C VAL A 159 2.32 12.54 7.44
N GLU A 160 3.55 12.22 7.03
CA GLU A 160 4.76 12.96 7.39
C GLU A 160 5.57 13.34 6.14
N PHE A 161 6.38 14.40 6.26
CA PHE A 161 7.01 15.08 5.13
C PHE A 161 8.54 15.30 5.30
N GLY A 162 9.15 14.75 6.36
CA GLY A 162 10.53 15.08 6.75
C GLY A 162 10.67 16.39 7.51
#